data_AF-A0A7V3JI50-F1
#
_entry.id   AF-A0A7V3JI50-F1
#
_cell.length_a   1.000
_cell.length_b   1.000
_cell.length_c   1.000
_cell.angle_alpha   90.00
_cell.angle_beta   90.00
_cell.angle_gamma   90.00
#
_symmetry.space_group_name_H-M   'P 1'
#
loop_
_entity.id
_entity.type
_entity.pdbx_description
1 polymer ?
#
loop_
_entity_poly.entity_id
_entity_poly.type
_entity_poly.pdbx_seq_one_letter_code
_entity_poly.pdbx_strand_id
1 'polypeptide(L)'
;MEEPAMSYARPLLCLAGALVALWTSNLLAAEPAPLAHYTFDEGTGTLVKDHSGHGHHGTIHNCRWAAGGRGSALDFSLPGSYVDCGQPLAQRLTGDMTLLAWVKLTPSAYPDGGTNWTIVDCEQYTRWGFIFRVDGQTTKLYYRANAAGRTPESFSRTLVTQGEYHHLAFVRRGTRIQLFVDGVPERPFSG
;
A
#
# COMPACT_ATOMS: atom_id res chain seq x y z
N MET A 1 3.51 59.67 -59.79
CA MET A 1 3.82 60.78 -58.88
C MET A 1 4.92 60.27 -57.98
N GLU A 2 6.11 60.81 -58.19
CA GLU A 2 7.37 60.44 -57.57
C GLU A 2 7.41 60.72 -56.05
N GLU A 3 8.42 60.08 -55.47
CA GLU A 3 8.88 59.94 -54.08
C GLU A 3 9.07 61.25 -53.27
N PRO A 4 9.27 61.19 -51.93
CA PRO A 4 10.65 60.99 -51.47
C PRO A 4 10.84 60.10 -50.23
N ALA A 5 11.96 59.38 -50.29
CA ALA A 5 12.63 58.73 -49.18
C ALA A 5 13.07 59.71 -48.08
N MET A 6 13.02 59.27 -46.82
CA MET A 6 13.71 59.92 -45.70
C MET A 6 14.54 58.88 -44.94
N SER A 7 15.87 59.07 -45.02
CA SER A 7 16.94 58.29 -44.41
C SER A 7 17.24 58.81 -43.01
N TYR A 8 17.46 57.95 -42.00
CA TYR A 8 18.35 58.20 -40.85
C TYR A 8 18.80 56.88 -40.19
N ALA A 9 19.92 56.96 -39.45
CA ALA A 9 20.95 55.95 -39.27
C ALA A 9 20.78 54.95 -38.08
N ARG A 10 21.67 53.94 -38.09
CA ARG A 10 21.83 52.74 -37.23
C ARG A 10 22.00 53.02 -35.72
N PRO A 11 21.72 52.03 -34.84
CA PRO A 11 22.82 51.17 -34.36
C PRO A 11 22.46 49.67 -34.28
N LEU A 12 23.47 48.83 -34.54
CA LEU A 12 23.47 47.43 -34.09
C LEU A 12 23.45 47.41 -32.56
N LEU A 13 22.53 46.66 -31.96
CA LEU A 13 22.66 46.18 -30.59
C LEU A 13 22.68 44.65 -30.62
N CYS A 14 23.87 44.09 -30.44
CA CYS A 14 24.04 42.70 -30.03
C CYS A 14 23.51 42.54 -28.61
N LEU A 15 22.50 41.70 -28.43
CA LEU A 15 22.22 41.09 -27.13
C LEU A 15 22.21 39.58 -27.35
N ALA A 16 23.28 38.95 -26.88
CA ALA A 16 23.38 37.52 -26.74
C ALA A 16 22.15 37.03 -25.95
N GLY A 17 21.26 36.28 -26.60
CA GLY A 17 20.21 35.56 -25.92
C GLY A 17 20.86 34.53 -25.02
N ALA A 18 20.94 34.82 -23.73
CA ALA A 18 21.31 33.84 -22.72
C ALA A 18 20.35 32.66 -22.85
N LEU A 19 20.88 31.50 -23.24
CA LEU A 19 20.17 30.23 -23.13
C LEU A 19 20.01 29.98 -21.63
N VAL A 20 18.91 30.45 -21.05
CA VAL A 20 18.51 30.03 -19.71
C VAL A 20 17.97 28.61 -19.84
N ALA A 21 18.88 27.64 -19.82
CA ALA A 21 18.53 26.27 -19.52
C ALA A 21 18.11 26.24 -18.04
N LEU A 22 16.80 26.39 -17.80
CA LEU A 22 16.20 26.02 -16.52
C LEU A 22 16.33 24.50 -16.41
N TRP A 23 17.44 24.05 -15.85
CA TRP A 23 17.50 22.72 -15.25
C TRP A 23 16.59 22.77 -14.04
N THR A 24 15.28 22.52 -14.23
CA THR A 24 14.51 22.01 -13.12
C THR A 24 15.09 20.64 -12.85
N SER A 25 16.05 20.59 -11.93
CA SER A 25 16.27 19.40 -11.15
C SER A 25 14.92 19.13 -10.47
N ASN A 26 14.04 18.39 -11.14
CA ASN A 26 13.17 17.49 -10.44
C ASN A 26 14.12 16.45 -9.85
N LEU A 27 14.80 16.86 -8.78
CA LEU A 27 15.24 15.95 -7.75
C LEU A 27 13.93 15.26 -7.39
N LEU A 28 13.74 14.04 -7.90
CA LEU A 28 12.62 13.18 -7.59
C LEU A 28 12.34 13.40 -6.11
N ALA A 29 11.24 14.07 -5.78
CA ALA A 29 10.83 14.13 -4.40
C ALA A 29 10.70 12.66 -4.03
N ALA A 30 11.60 12.19 -3.16
CA ALA A 30 11.54 10.82 -2.70
C ALA A 30 10.12 10.65 -2.18
N GLU A 31 9.37 9.70 -2.77
CA GLU A 31 8.06 9.35 -2.24
C GLU A 31 8.21 9.22 -0.72
N PRO A 32 7.35 9.88 0.07
CA PRO A 32 7.51 9.89 1.52
C PRO A 32 7.68 8.46 1.99
N ALA A 33 8.73 8.22 2.78
CA ALA A 33 9.05 6.87 3.24
C ALA A 33 7.81 6.26 3.91
N PRO A 34 7.47 5.00 3.60
CA PRO A 34 6.30 4.36 4.19
C PRO A 34 6.45 4.32 5.71
N LEU A 35 5.33 4.25 6.43
CA LEU A 35 5.39 4.13 7.89
C LEU A 35 6.04 2.81 8.34
N ALA A 36 5.79 1.72 7.61
CA ALA A 36 6.43 0.43 7.79
C ALA A 36 6.59 -0.25 6.42
N HIS A 37 7.68 -0.99 6.25
CA HIS A 37 7.95 -1.72 5.01
C HIS A 37 8.60 -3.07 5.32
N TYR A 38 7.87 -4.16 5.08
CA TYR A 38 8.33 -5.53 5.31
C TYR A 38 8.48 -6.24 3.97
N THR A 39 9.70 -6.66 3.64
CA THR A 39 9.98 -7.39 2.39
C THR A 39 9.78 -8.90 2.54
N PHE A 40 9.93 -9.42 3.76
CA PHE A 40 9.93 -10.86 4.07
C PHE A 40 11.03 -11.63 3.31
N ASP A 41 12.18 -10.99 3.11
CA ASP A 41 13.33 -11.57 2.40
C ASP A 41 14.41 -12.17 3.32
N GLU A 42 14.27 -12.07 4.64
CA GLU A 42 15.28 -12.54 5.61
C GLU A 42 15.50 -14.05 5.53
N GLY A 43 14.44 -14.82 5.22
CA GLY A 43 14.49 -16.26 4.98
C GLY A 43 14.83 -17.12 6.20
N THR A 44 15.18 -16.52 7.33
CA THR A 44 15.53 -17.21 8.59
C THR A 44 15.26 -16.32 9.81
N GLY A 45 15.30 -16.93 11.00
CA GLY A 45 15.15 -16.20 12.27
C GLY A 45 13.69 -15.90 12.64
N THR A 46 13.53 -15.09 13.69
CA THR A 46 12.23 -14.79 14.31
C THR A 46 11.82 -13.32 14.19
N LEU A 47 12.49 -12.56 13.31
CA LEU A 47 12.28 -11.14 13.11
C LEU A 47 11.98 -10.85 11.64
N VAL A 48 10.96 -10.03 11.38
CA VAL A 48 10.74 -9.39 10.08
C VAL A 48 11.23 -7.95 10.18
N LYS A 49 12.20 -7.56 9.36
CA LYS A 49 12.80 -6.24 9.44
C LYS A 49 11.91 -5.21 8.76
N ASP A 50 11.55 -4.19 9.52
CA ASP A 50 11.09 -2.92 8.95
C ASP A 50 12.22 -2.18 8.20
N HIS A 51 12.06 -2.05 6.89
CA HIS A 51 12.93 -1.34 5.96
C HIS A 51 12.57 0.14 5.77
N SER A 52 11.54 0.66 6.45
CA SER A 52 11.17 2.06 6.36
C SER A 52 12.13 3.02 7.06
N GLY A 53 12.93 2.50 8.00
CA GLY A 53 13.80 3.31 8.87
C GLY A 53 13.14 3.75 10.19
N HIS A 54 11.88 3.39 10.45
CA HIS A 54 11.16 3.75 11.67
C HIS A 54 11.31 2.73 12.81
N GLY A 55 11.92 1.57 12.54
CA GLY A 55 12.22 0.57 13.57
C GLY A 55 11.01 -0.25 14.01
N HIS A 56 9.95 -0.32 13.19
CA HIS A 56 8.77 -1.13 13.46
C HIS A 56 9.00 -2.62 13.13
N HIS A 57 10.12 -3.21 13.55
CA HIS A 57 10.40 -4.61 13.25
C HIS A 57 9.32 -5.53 13.85
N GLY A 58 8.94 -6.57 13.10
CA GLY A 58 7.92 -7.53 13.51
C GLY A 58 8.53 -8.77 14.17
N THR A 59 7.92 -9.27 15.23
CA THR A 59 8.30 -10.57 15.85
C THR A 59 7.45 -11.69 15.27
N ILE A 60 8.10 -12.76 14.80
CA ILE A 60 7.43 -13.89 14.18
C ILE A 60 6.95 -14.87 15.26
N HIS A 61 5.67 -15.22 15.20
CA HIS A 61 5.06 -16.25 16.04
C HIS A 61 4.54 -17.38 15.16
N ASN A 62 5.04 -18.60 15.38
CA ASN A 62 4.61 -19.84 14.73
C ASN A 62 4.60 -19.89 13.19
N CYS A 63 5.16 -18.87 12.51
CA CYS A 63 5.29 -18.90 11.06
C CYS A 63 6.56 -19.64 10.61
N ARG A 64 6.63 -19.98 9.33
CA ARG A 64 7.81 -20.59 8.70
C ARG A 64 8.28 -19.76 7.53
N TRP A 65 9.59 -19.65 7.35
CA TRP A 65 10.13 -19.12 6.11
C TRP A 65 9.95 -20.13 4.97
N ALA A 66 9.59 -19.63 3.80
CA ALA A 66 9.38 -20.41 2.59
C ALA A 66 9.96 -19.68 1.38
N ALA A 67 10.07 -20.38 0.25
CA ALA A 67 10.39 -19.74 -1.02
C ALA A 67 9.23 -18.83 -1.44
N GLY A 68 9.54 -17.56 -1.72
CA GLY A 68 8.59 -16.57 -2.20
C GLY A 68 8.62 -16.44 -3.72
N GLY A 69 7.68 -15.66 -4.28
CA GLY A 69 7.67 -15.35 -5.72
C GLY A 69 8.96 -14.67 -6.18
N ARG A 70 9.54 -13.78 -5.34
CA ARG A 70 10.89 -13.24 -5.48
C ARG A 70 11.56 -13.33 -4.12
N GLY A 71 12.61 -14.14 -3.99
CA GLY A 71 13.30 -14.31 -2.71
C GLY A 71 12.53 -15.20 -1.74
N SER A 72 12.33 -14.71 -0.52
CA SER A 72 11.66 -15.47 0.54
C SER A 72 10.22 -14.98 0.75
N ALA A 73 9.44 -15.75 1.50
CA ALA A 73 8.14 -15.36 2.01
C ALA A 73 7.93 -15.97 3.40
N LEU A 74 6.95 -15.44 4.13
CA LEU A 74 6.53 -16.00 5.41
C LEU A 74 5.23 -16.80 5.23
N ASP A 75 5.26 -18.06 5.63
CA ASP A 75 4.13 -18.98 5.62
C ASP A 75 3.41 -18.95 6.98
N PHE A 76 2.11 -18.66 6.92
CA PHE A 76 1.20 -18.53 8.06
C PHE A 76 0.27 -19.75 8.23
N SER A 77 0.59 -20.89 7.61
CA SER A 77 -0.27 -22.08 7.58
C SER A 77 -0.42 -22.82 8.92
N LEU A 78 0.42 -22.53 9.92
CA LEU A 78 0.33 -23.18 11.23
C LEU A 78 -0.69 -22.49 12.14
N PRO A 79 -1.34 -23.24 13.05
CA PRO A 79 -2.21 -22.65 14.07
C PRO A 79 -1.47 -21.59 14.91
N GLY A 80 -2.09 -20.42 15.07
CA GLY A 80 -1.52 -19.31 15.85
C GLY A 80 -0.33 -18.63 15.17
N SER A 81 -0.23 -18.70 13.84
CA SER A 81 0.77 -17.97 13.05
C SER A 81 0.41 -16.49 12.90
N TYR A 82 1.33 -15.60 13.26
CA TYR A 82 1.21 -14.17 13.00
C TYR A 82 2.57 -13.47 13.17
N VAL A 83 2.62 -12.20 12.76
CA VAL A 83 3.72 -11.29 13.07
C VAL A 83 3.19 -10.19 13.98
N ASP A 84 3.82 -10.01 15.14
CA ASP A 84 3.55 -8.88 16.03
C ASP A 84 4.45 -7.69 15.67
N CYS A 85 3.88 -6.67 15.04
CA CYS A 85 4.56 -5.42 14.69
C CYS A 85 4.52 -4.35 15.80
N GLY A 86 3.93 -4.67 16.95
CA GLY A 86 3.86 -3.82 18.13
C GLY A 86 2.76 -2.76 18.10
N GLN A 87 2.28 -2.42 19.29
CA GLN A 87 1.27 -1.38 19.52
C GLN A 87 1.65 0.02 18.99
N PRO A 88 2.92 0.48 19.03
CA PRO A 88 3.27 1.79 18.49
C PRO A 88 2.97 1.96 17.00
N LEU A 89 3.13 0.91 16.18
CA LEU A 89 2.74 0.97 14.78
C LEU A 89 1.22 1.02 14.65
N ALA A 90 0.50 0.16 15.37
CA ALA A 90 -0.96 0.10 15.32
C ALA A 90 -1.62 1.44 15.68
N GLN A 91 -1.09 2.16 16.66
CA GLN A 91 -1.57 3.50 17.06
C GLN A 91 -1.32 4.57 15.99
N ARG A 92 -0.37 4.35 15.09
CA ARG A 92 -0.03 5.27 13.99
C ARG A 92 -0.78 4.95 12.69
N LEU A 93 -1.43 3.79 12.61
CA LEU A 93 -2.34 3.44 11.50
C LEU A 93 -3.71 4.13 11.69
N THR A 94 -3.67 5.47 11.73
CA THR A 94 -4.85 6.33 11.87
C THR A 94 -4.87 7.38 10.76
N GLY A 95 -6.06 7.83 10.35
CA GLY A 95 -6.22 8.84 9.31
C GLY A 95 -6.06 8.31 7.87
N ASP A 96 -5.54 9.17 6.99
CA ASP A 96 -5.31 8.86 5.59
C ASP A 96 -4.13 7.92 5.44
N MET A 97 -4.31 6.82 4.71
CA MET A 97 -3.28 5.80 4.57
C MET A 97 -3.49 4.97 3.32
N THR A 98 -2.40 4.32 2.90
CA THR A 98 -2.43 3.25 1.93
C THR A 98 -1.72 2.05 2.53
N LEU A 99 -2.32 0.87 2.40
CA LEU A 99 -1.70 -0.40 2.73
C LEU A 99 -1.68 -1.27 1.49
N LEU A 100 -0.55 -1.94 1.25
CA LEU A 100 -0.36 -2.86 0.13
C LEU A 100 0.28 -4.15 0.66
N ALA A 101 -0.15 -5.29 0.13
CA ALA A 101 0.42 -6.59 0.45
C ALA A 101 0.41 -7.50 -0.79
N TRP A 102 1.50 -8.25 -0.97
CA TRP A 102 1.52 -9.41 -1.85
C TRP A 102 1.20 -10.65 -1.04
N VAL A 103 0.15 -11.37 -1.42
CA VAL A 103 -0.29 -12.57 -0.71
C VAL A 103 -0.50 -13.73 -1.68
N LYS A 104 -0.26 -14.96 -1.22
CA LYS A 104 -0.62 -16.17 -1.94
C LYS A 104 -1.39 -17.08 -1.00
N LEU A 105 -2.60 -17.45 -1.41
CA LEU A 105 -3.47 -18.31 -0.61
C LEU A 105 -3.18 -19.78 -0.96
N THR A 106 -2.81 -20.58 0.06
CA THR A 106 -2.56 -22.03 -0.10
C THR A 106 -3.31 -22.89 0.94
N PRO A 107 -4.59 -22.63 1.22
CA PRO A 107 -5.35 -23.47 2.15
C PRO A 107 -5.60 -24.86 1.54
N SER A 108 -5.90 -25.84 2.39
CA SER A 108 -6.30 -27.18 1.95
C SER A 108 -7.71 -27.25 1.35
N ALA A 109 -8.58 -26.28 1.69
CA ALA A 109 -9.92 -26.11 1.14
C ALA A 109 -10.12 -24.67 0.64
N TYR A 110 -10.78 -24.50 -0.51
CA TYR A 110 -11.05 -23.19 -1.11
C TYR A 110 -12.24 -23.21 -2.10
N PRO A 111 -13.29 -22.39 -1.91
CA PRO A 111 -13.57 -21.54 -0.75
C PRO A 111 -13.71 -22.32 0.56
N ASP A 112 -13.58 -21.64 1.70
CA ASP A 112 -13.73 -22.20 3.05
C ASP A 112 -14.45 -21.22 3.98
N GLY A 113 -15.68 -21.53 4.40
CA GLY A 113 -16.44 -20.68 5.32
C GLY A 113 -15.96 -20.69 6.77
N GLY A 114 -15.06 -21.61 7.14
CA GLY A 114 -14.45 -21.69 8.47
C GLY A 114 -13.19 -20.85 8.64
N THR A 115 -12.61 -20.35 7.54
CA THR A 115 -11.30 -19.68 7.56
C THR A 115 -11.39 -18.26 6.99
N ASN A 116 -10.68 -17.31 7.60
CA ASN A 116 -10.42 -16.01 7.01
C ASN A 116 -8.91 -15.77 7.02
N TRP A 117 -8.36 -15.23 5.93
CA TRP A 117 -6.94 -14.96 5.81
C TRP A 117 -6.67 -13.49 6.10
N THR A 118 -6.39 -13.19 7.37
CA THR A 118 -6.08 -11.84 7.84
C THR A 118 -4.73 -11.39 7.31
N ILE A 119 -4.71 -10.22 6.67
CA ILE A 119 -3.50 -9.56 6.15
C ILE A 119 -2.98 -8.60 7.22
N VAL A 120 -3.87 -7.76 7.77
CA VAL A 120 -3.58 -6.88 8.91
C VAL A 120 -4.80 -6.81 9.81
N ASP A 121 -4.54 -6.92 11.12
CA ASP A 121 -5.50 -6.66 12.17
C ASP A 121 -4.89 -5.65 13.15
N CYS A 122 -5.56 -4.50 13.28
CA CYS A 122 -5.24 -3.49 14.27
C CYS A 122 -6.52 -3.01 14.98
N GLU A 123 -7.56 -3.83 15.01
CA GLU A 123 -8.86 -3.44 15.55
C GLU A 123 -8.99 -3.70 17.05
N GLN A 124 -9.66 -2.78 17.72
CA GLN A 124 -10.37 -3.06 18.96
C GLN A 124 -11.85 -3.09 18.62
N TYR A 125 -12.36 -4.23 18.17
CA TYR A 125 -13.75 -4.37 17.76
C TYR A 125 -14.71 -4.12 18.95
N THR A 126 -15.74 -3.25 18.87
CA THR A 126 -16.21 -2.34 17.80
C THR A 126 -15.77 -0.87 18.00
N ARG A 127 -14.76 -0.63 18.83
CA ARG A 127 -14.34 0.68 19.29
C ARG A 127 -13.55 1.45 18.22
N TRP A 128 -12.39 0.94 17.79
CA TRP A 128 -11.45 1.65 16.92
C TRP A 128 -10.61 0.69 16.05
N GLY A 129 -9.95 1.21 15.02
CA GLY A 129 -9.01 0.47 14.17
C GLY A 129 -9.68 -0.19 12.96
N PHE A 130 -8.99 -1.11 12.30
CA PHE A 130 -9.52 -1.81 11.14
C PHE A 130 -8.95 -3.22 11.01
N ILE A 131 -9.65 -4.05 10.25
CA ILE A 131 -9.19 -5.34 9.78
C ILE A 131 -9.22 -5.38 8.25
N PHE A 132 -8.20 -5.97 7.66
CA PHE A 132 -8.04 -6.18 6.22
C PHE A 132 -7.69 -7.65 5.99
N ARG A 133 -8.54 -8.37 5.26
CA ARG A 133 -8.43 -9.84 5.11
C ARG A 133 -9.04 -10.32 3.80
N VAL A 134 -8.76 -11.56 3.43
CA VAL A 134 -9.58 -12.29 2.45
C VAL A 134 -10.59 -13.15 3.19
N ASP A 135 -11.87 -12.98 2.85
CA ASP A 135 -12.96 -13.77 3.41
C ASP A 135 -13.02 -15.16 2.77
N GLY A 136 -13.02 -16.22 3.56
CA GLY A 136 -12.90 -17.57 3.02
C GLY A 136 -14.15 -18.10 2.35
N GLN A 137 -15.33 -17.69 2.82
CA GLN A 137 -16.59 -18.14 2.22
C GLN A 137 -16.80 -17.52 0.85
N THR A 138 -16.53 -16.22 0.73
CA THR A 138 -16.83 -15.43 -0.47
C THR A 138 -15.63 -15.26 -1.40
N THR A 139 -14.43 -15.62 -0.93
CA THR A 139 -13.12 -15.42 -1.60
C THR A 139 -12.85 -13.97 -2.00
N LYS A 140 -13.50 -13.02 -1.32
CA LYS A 140 -13.39 -11.59 -1.60
C LYS A 140 -12.46 -10.93 -0.61
N LEU A 141 -11.82 -9.87 -1.07
CA LEU A 141 -11.10 -8.95 -0.22
C LEU A 141 -12.11 -8.20 0.65
N TYR A 142 -11.90 -8.24 1.97
CA TYR A 142 -12.76 -7.64 2.97
C TYR A 142 -11.99 -6.57 3.76
N TYR A 143 -12.65 -5.45 3.98
CA TYR A 143 -12.20 -4.42 4.90
C TYR A 143 -13.33 -4.02 5.83
N ARG A 144 -13.00 -3.84 7.10
CA ARG A 144 -13.86 -3.18 8.09
C ARG A 144 -13.07 -2.17 8.88
N ALA A 145 -13.62 -0.97 9.05
CA ALA A 145 -13.13 0.01 10.00
C ALA A 145 -14.10 0.12 11.19
N ASN A 146 -13.57 0.35 12.38
CA ASN A 146 -14.34 0.60 13.59
C ASN A 146 -14.09 2.03 14.08
N ALA A 147 -15.16 2.74 14.42
CA ALA A 147 -15.07 4.08 15.01
C ALA A 147 -16.26 4.35 15.92
N ALA A 148 -16.02 4.40 17.23
CA ALA A 148 -17.01 4.70 18.25
C ALA A 148 -18.30 3.85 18.13
N GLY A 149 -18.14 2.54 17.89
CA GLY A 149 -19.25 1.59 17.77
C GLY A 149 -19.85 1.46 16.36
N ARG A 150 -19.41 2.27 15.38
CA ARG A 150 -19.74 2.07 13.95
C ARG A 150 -18.76 1.11 13.31
N THR A 151 -19.26 0.23 12.44
CA THR A 151 -18.47 -0.84 11.79
C THR A 151 -18.68 -0.91 10.26
N PRO A 152 -18.44 0.19 9.52
CA PRO A 152 -18.48 0.18 8.05
C PRO A 152 -17.58 -0.91 7.47
N GLU A 153 -18.14 -1.67 6.53
CA GLU A 153 -17.45 -2.77 5.88
C GLU A 153 -17.72 -2.80 4.37
N SER A 154 -16.83 -3.46 3.64
CA SER A 154 -16.99 -3.69 2.22
C SER A 154 -16.25 -4.95 1.78
N PHE A 155 -16.79 -5.56 0.73
CA PHE A 155 -16.17 -6.65 -0.01
C PHE A 155 -15.83 -6.20 -1.42
N SER A 156 -14.71 -6.68 -1.96
CA SER A 156 -14.43 -6.56 -3.40
C SER A 156 -15.48 -7.27 -4.24
N ARG A 157 -15.61 -6.88 -5.52
CA ARG A 157 -16.31 -7.68 -6.52
C ARG A 157 -15.39 -8.74 -7.11
N THR A 158 -14.13 -8.38 -7.29
CA THR A 158 -13.09 -9.30 -7.78
C THR A 158 -12.83 -10.38 -6.74
N LEU A 159 -12.78 -11.63 -7.19
CA LEU A 159 -12.41 -12.76 -6.35
C LEU A 159 -10.89 -12.82 -6.26
N VAL A 160 -10.38 -13.05 -5.05
CA VAL A 160 -9.02 -13.52 -4.87
C VAL A 160 -9.04 -15.01 -5.22
N THR A 161 -8.02 -15.52 -5.89
CA THR A 161 -7.90 -16.94 -6.22
C THR A 161 -6.80 -17.60 -5.39
N GLN A 162 -6.87 -18.91 -5.23
CA GLN A 162 -5.81 -19.68 -4.58
C GLN A 162 -4.67 -20.00 -5.53
N GLY A 163 -3.48 -20.27 -4.99
CA GLY A 163 -2.32 -20.76 -5.74
C GLY A 163 -1.48 -19.68 -6.42
N GLU A 164 -2.01 -18.48 -6.62
CA GLU A 164 -1.32 -17.37 -7.26
C GLU A 164 -1.04 -16.22 -6.29
N TYR A 165 -0.04 -15.40 -6.63
CA TYR A 165 0.23 -14.16 -5.92
C TYR A 165 -0.76 -13.08 -6.35
N HIS A 166 -1.42 -12.48 -5.36
CA HIS A 166 -2.29 -11.32 -5.55
C HIS A 166 -1.69 -10.09 -4.88
N HIS A 167 -1.82 -8.94 -5.54
CA HIS A 167 -1.50 -7.65 -4.96
C HIS A 167 -2.78 -7.02 -4.41
N LEU A 168 -2.92 -7.03 -3.08
CA LEU A 168 -4.11 -6.55 -2.38
C LEU A 168 -3.79 -5.24 -1.67
N ALA A 169 -4.65 -4.25 -1.84
CA ALA A 169 -4.44 -2.94 -1.23
C ALA A 169 -5.74 -2.26 -0.84
N PHE A 170 -5.62 -1.26 0.04
CA PHE A 170 -6.66 -0.26 0.22
C PHE A 170 -6.05 1.14 0.33
N VAL A 171 -6.83 2.14 -0.07
CA VAL A 171 -6.53 3.56 0.11
C VAL A 171 -7.66 4.17 0.93
N ARG A 172 -7.31 4.86 2.02
CA ARG A 172 -8.22 5.66 2.83
C ARG A 172 -7.88 7.15 2.69
N ARG A 173 -8.90 7.95 2.39
CA ARG A 173 -8.86 9.42 2.36
C ARG A 173 -10.08 9.99 3.09
N GLY A 174 -9.87 10.51 4.29
CA GLY A 174 -10.91 10.86 5.25
C GLY A 174 -11.75 9.64 5.61
N THR A 175 -13.05 9.73 5.30
CA THR A 175 -14.01 8.63 5.47
C THR A 175 -14.10 7.74 4.24
N ARG A 176 -13.53 8.10 3.09
CA ARG A 176 -13.61 7.30 1.87
C ARG A 176 -12.54 6.22 1.86
N ILE A 177 -12.95 4.96 1.71
CA ILE A 177 -12.07 3.80 1.52
C ILE A 177 -12.28 3.22 0.13
N GLN A 178 -11.20 2.81 -0.53
CA GLN A 178 -11.23 2.11 -1.80
C GLN A 178 -10.30 0.89 -1.74
N LEU A 179 -10.83 -0.29 -2.09
CA LEU A 179 -10.07 -1.53 -2.18
C LEU A 179 -9.50 -1.71 -3.58
N PHE A 180 -8.42 -2.48 -3.69
CA PHE A 180 -7.79 -2.84 -4.95
C PHE A 180 -7.39 -4.32 -4.92
N VAL A 181 -7.70 -5.03 -6.00
CA VAL A 181 -7.27 -6.42 -6.25
C VAL A 181 -6.48 -6.40 -7.54
N ASP A 182 -5.19 -6.77 -7.49
CA ASP A 182 -4.26 -6.79 -8.62
C ASP A 182 -4.18 -5.46 -9.38
N GLY A 183 -4.22 -4.37 -8.61
CA GLY A 183 -4.18 -3.00 -9.14
C GLY A 183 -5.52 -2.50 -9.71
N VAL A 184 -6.55 -3.34 -9.78
CA VAL A 184 -7.89 -2.97 -10.25
C VAL A 184 -8.68 -2.33 -9.10
N PRO A 185 -9.16 -1.08 -9.24
CA PRO A 185 -9.94 -0.42 -8.20
C PRO A 185 -11.35 -1.00 -8.05
N GLU A 186 -11.75 -1.24 -6.81
CA GLU A 186 -13.13 -1.58 -6.44
C GLU A 186 -13.97 -0.32 -6.19
N ARG A 187 -15.29 -0.49 -6.08
CA ARG A 187 -16.19 0.62 -5.76
C ARG A 187 -15.84 1.16 -4.36
N PRO A 188 -15.61 2.48 -4.21
CA PRO A 188 -15.33 3.04 -2.90
C PRO A 188 -16.57 3.02 -2.00
N PHE A 189 -16.34 3.04 -0.70
CA PHE A 189 -17.37 3.17 0.33
C PHE A 189 -16.91 4.16 1.41
N SER A 190 -17.83 4.53 2.30
CA SER A 190 -17.55 5.46 3.39
C SER A 190 -17.58 4.74 4.74
N GLY A 191 -16.65 5.11 5.63
CA GLY A 191 -16.57 4.62 7.00
C GLY A 191 -16.30 5.69 8.04
#